data_AF-A0A523XTN1-F1
#
_entry.id   AF-A0A523XTN1-F1
#
_cell.length_a   1.000
_cell.length_b   1.000
_cell.length_c   1.000
_cell.angle_alpha   90.00
_cell.angle_beta   90.00
_cell.angle_gamma   90.00
#
_symmetry.space_group_name_H-M   'P 1'
#
loop_
_entity.id
_entity.type
_entity.pdbx_description
1 polymer ?
#
loop_
_entity_poly.entity_id
_entity_poly.type
_entity_poly.pdbx_seq_one_letter_code
_entity_poly.pdbx_strand_id
1 'polypeptide(L)' 'MNVPKISNSTRLEKLQPPNGKVRMVIDTDTYNEIDDQFAVVHALLSPERLSVEGIYAAPFFNHRSTGPGNGMELS' A
#
# COMPACT_ATOMS: atom_id res chain seq x y z
N MET A 1 -7.67 -13.12 -22.81
CA MET A 1 -8.63 -12.63 -21.79
C MET A 1 -9.57 -11.63 -22.45
N ASN A 2 -10.88 -11.83 -22.34
CA ASN A 2 -11.87 -10.90 -22.86
C ASN A 2 -12.33 -10.02 -21.69
N VAL A 3 -11.81 -8.80 -21.61
CA VAL A 3 -12.15 -7.88 -20.51
C VAL A 3 -13.48 -7.18 -20.85
N PRO A 4 -14.49 -7.20 -19.97
CA PRO A 4 -15.76 -6.56 -20.26
C PRO A 4 -15.57 -5.05 -20.51
N LYS A 5 -16.06 -4.58 -21.66
CA LYS A 5 -16.08 -3.15 -21.99
C LYS A 5 -17.19 -2.47 -21.20
N ILE A 6 -16.82 -1.67 -20.21
CA ILE A 6 -17.72 -0.77 -19.47
C ILE A 6 -17.65 0.65 -20.03
N SER A 7 -18.72 1.43 -19.85
CA SER A 7 -18.75 2.83 -20.28
C SER A 7 -17.74 3.68 -19.49
N ASN A 8 -17.33 4.82 -20.06
CA ASN A 8 -16.45 5.75 -19.37
C ASN A 8 -17.08 6.30 -18.08
N SER A 9 -18.40 6.51 -18.04
CA SER A 9 -19.10 6.96 -16.82
C SER A 9 -18.98 5.93 -15.69
N THR A 10 -19.21 4.65 -15.99
CA THR A 10 -19.05 3.57 -15.01
C THR A 10 -17.60 3.40 -14.56
N ARG A 11 -16.62 3.65 -15.44
CA ARG A 11 -15.19 3.66 -15.04
C ARG A 11 -14.91 4.74 -14.01
N LEU A 12 -15.37 5.97 -14.25
CA LEU A 12 -15.16 7.10 -13.35
C LEU A 12 -15.85 6.92 -12.00
N GLU A 13 -17.06 6.37 -12.00
CA GLU A 13 -17.80 6.03 -10.79
C GLU A 13 -17.02 5.02 -9.93
N LYS A 14 -16.43 3.99 -10.55
CA LYS A 14 -15.64 2.97 -9.85
C LYS A 14 -14.29 3.45 -9.32
N LEU A 15 -13.81 4.61 -9.75
CA LEU A 15 -12.58 5.24 -9.27
C LEU A 15 -12.82 6.22 -8.12
N GLN A 16 -14.08 6.45 -7.72
CA GLN A 16 -14.36 7.32 -6.59
C GLN A 16 -13.79 6.69 -5.30
N PRO A 17 -13.09 7.48 -4.46
CA PRO A 17 -12.60 6.98 -3.20
C PRO A 17 -13.78 6.64 -2.27
N PRO A 18 -13.60 5.69 -1.33
CA PRO A 18 -14.59 5.44 -0.30
C PRO A 18 -14.87 6.71 0.52
N ASN A 19 -16.12 6.86 0.95
CA ASN A 19 -16.51 7.94 1.86
C ASN A 19 -16.23 7.54 3.32
N GLY A 20 -15.79 8.50 4.12
CA GLY A 20 -15.56 8.31 5.56
C GLY A 20 -14.19 7.71 5.89
N LYS A 21 -14.07 7.17 7.11
CA LYS A 21 -12.83 6.58 7.62
C LYS A 21 -12.61 5.18 7.03
N VAL A 22 -11.47 4.97 6.39
CA VAL A 22 -11.11 3.71 5.74
C VAL A 22 -10.31 2.84 6.69
N ARG A 23 -10.71 1.57 6.85
CA ARG A 23 -9.85 0.59 7.52
C ARG A 23 -8.83 0.06 6.53
N MET A 24 -7.57 0.02 6.93
CA MET A 24 -6.48 -0.38 6.07
C MET A 24 -5.49 -1.29 6.79
N VAL A 25 -4.84 -2.12 6.01
CA VAL A 25 -3.62 -2.85 6.36
C VAL A 25 -2.58 -2.41 5.35
N ILE A 26 -1.37 -2.09 5.81
CA ILE A 26 -0.24 -1.69 4.95
C ILE A 26 0.73 -2.86 4.87
N ASP A 27 1.08 -3.30 3.67
CA ASP A 27 2.14 -4.27 3.40
C ASP A 27 3.18 -3.54 2.54
N THR A 28 4.40 -3.38 3.06
CA THR A 28 5.40 -2.45 2.51
C THR A 28 6.83 -2.89 2.82
N ASP A 29 7.75 -2.63 1.90
CA ASP A 29 9.18 -2.92 1.98
C ASP A 29 9.98 -1.66 2.34
N THR A 30 9.77 -1.12 3.55
CA THR A 30 10.18 0.27 3.91
C THR A 30 11.67 0.61 3.78
N TYR A 31 12.51 -0.41 3.64
CA TYR A 31 13.95 -0.26 3.42
C TYR A 31 14.34 -0.16 1.93
N ASN A 32 13.50 -0.64 1.02
CA ASN A 32 13.79 -0.71 -0.40
C ASN A 32 13.66 0.65 -1.09
N GLU A 33 12.59 1.39 -0.80
CA GLU A 33 12.34 2.75 -1.29
C GLU A 33 12.02 3.71 -0.13
N ILE A 34 12.35 4.99 -0.31
CA ILE A 34 12.29 5.97 0.79
C ILE A 34 10.87 6.46 1.08
N ASP A 35 10.02 6.48 0.05
CA ASP A 35 8.65 6.98 0.11
C ASP A 35 7.72 6.10 0.97
N ASP A 36 8.01 4.81 1.10
CA ASP A 36 7.29 3.89 1.99
C ASP A 36 7.25 4.38 3.44
N GLN A 37 8.38 4.87 3.95
CA GLN A 37 8.46 5.40 5.32
C GLN A 37 7.55 6.62 5.48
N PHE A 38 7.48 7.48 4.46
CA PHE A 38 6.56 8.62 4.45
C PHE A 38 5.10 8.17 4.38
N ALA A 39 4.78 7.12 3.62
CA ALA A 39 3.44 6.56 3.53
C ALA A 39 2.96 6.02 4.88
N VAL A 40 3.82 5.28 5.60
CA VAL A 40 3.53 4.78 6.95
C VAL A 40 3.27 5.93 7.93
N VAL A 41 4.16 6.92 7.97
CA VAL A 41 4.00 8.08 8.86
C VAL A 41 2.73 8.86 8.53
N HIS A 42 2.45 9.11 7.25
CA HIS A 42 1.25 9.80 6.83
C HIS A 42 -0.01 9.03 7.24
N ALA A 43 -0.05 7.70 7.03
CA ALA A 43 -1.18 6.87 7.41
C ALA A 43 -1.47 6.92 8.92
N LEU A 44 -0.43 6.82 9.75
CA LEU A 44 -0.54 6.88 11.21
C LEU A 44 -0.95 8.27 11.72
N LEU A 45 -0.54 9.34 11.02
CA LEU A 45 -0.85 10.73 11.37
C LEU A 45 -2.17 11.25 10.79
N SER A 46 -2.92 10.43 10.05
CA SER A 46 -4.25 10.78 9.51
C SER A 46 -5.40 9.94 10.12
N PRO A 47 -5.55 9.90 11.46
CA PRO A 47 -6.53 9.05 12.15
C PRO A 47 -8.00 9.45 11.88
N GLU A 48 -8.25 10.65 11.37
CA GLU A 48 -9.55 11.12 10.93
C GLU A 48 -9.99 10.51 9.59
N ARG A 49 -9.02 10.05 8.78
CA ARG A 49 -9.26 9.40 7.48
C ARG A 49 -9.01 7.90 7.50
N LEU A 50 -8.04 7.43 8.30
CA LEU A 50 -7.52 6.07 8.23
C LEU A 50 -7.58 5.37 9.59
N SER A 51 -8.05 4.12 9.58
CA SER A 51 -7.92 3.15 10.67
C SER A 51 -6.85 2.15 10.26
N VAL A 52 -5.61 2.35 10.71
CA VAL A 52 -4.52 1.42 10.42
C VAL A 52 -4.66 0.22 11.37
N GLU A 53 -5.07 -0.92 10.82
CA GLU A 53 -5.32 -2.16 11.57
C GLU A 53 -4.08 -3.07 11.61
N GLY A 54 -3.10 -2.82 10.74
CA GLY A 54 -1.86 -3.58 10.67
C GLY A 54 -0.84 -2.97 9.72
N ILE A 55 0.44 -3.20 10.01
CA ILE A 55 1.59 -2.88 9.17
C ILE A 55 2.42 -4.16 9.07
N TYR A 56 2.67 -4.63 7.85
CA TYR A 56 3.41 -5.85 7.55
C TYR A 56 4.60 -5.53 6.66
N ALA A 57 5.68 -6.26 6.89
CA ALA A 57 6.88 -6.20 6.07
C ALA A 57 6.67 -7.00 4.78
N ALA A 58 6.90 -6.36 3.63
CA ALA A 58 6.92 -7.00 2.33
C ALA A 58 8.36 -7.44 1.95
N PRO A 59 8.52 -8.54 1.19
CA PRO A 59 9.83 -8.98 0.72
C PRO A 59 10.35 -8.11 -0.44
N PHE A 60 11.64 -7.77 -0.40
CA PHE A 60 12.35 -7.13 -1.50
C PHE A 60 13.70 -7.79 -1.80
N PHE A 61 14.25 -7.58 -2.99
CA PHE A 61 15.59 -8.06 -3.33
C PHE A 61 16.39 -7.01 -4.11
N ASN A 62 17.46 -6.51 -3.49
CA ASN A 62 18.37 -5.53 -4.07
C ASN A 62 19.81 -5.79 -3.60
N HIS A 63 20.74 -4.89 -3.93
CA HIS A 63 22.16 -5.03 -3.57
C HIS A 63 22.46 -5.02 -2.05
N ARG A 64 21.46 -4.75 -1.21
CA ARG A 64 21.56 -4.69 0.25
C ARG A 64 20.93 -5.89 0.95
N SER A 65 20.33 -6.83 0.22
CA SER A 65 19.77 -8.06 0.79
C SER A 65 20.33 -9.31 0.10
N THR A 66 20.33 -10.45 0.82
CA THR A 66 20.83 -11.74 0.30
C THR A 66 19.74 -12.55 -0.42
N GLY A 67 18.50 -12.09 -0.37
CA GLY A 67 17.32 -12.67 -1.02
C GLY A 67 16.03 -12.06 -0.48
N PRO A 68 14.85 -12.42 -1.04
CA PRO A 68 13.56 -11.85 -0.66
C PRO A 68 13.21 -12.01 0.83
N GLY A 69 13.58 -13.14 1.45
CA GLY A 69 13.35 -13.37 2.87
C GLY A 69 14.21 -12.47 3.76
N ASN A 70 15.49 -12.28 3.41
CA ASN A 70 16.34 -11.32 4.11
C ASN A 70 15.88 -9.88 3.86
N GLY A 71 15.36 -9.57 2.67
CA GLY A 71 14.70 -8.28 2.42
C GLY A 71 13.51 -8.07 3.35
N MET A 72 12.61 -9.05 3.48
CA MET A 72 11.49 -8.97 4.41
C MET A 72 11.91 -8.75 5.87
N GLU A 73 13.03 -9.33 6.31
CA GLU A 73 13.59 -9.07 7.66
C GLU A 73 14.18 -7.65 7.82
N LEU A 74 14.61 -7.02 6.72
CA LEU A 74 15.16 -5.67 6.70
C LEU A 74 14.09 -4.58 6.59
N SER A 75 12.89 -4.93 6.09
CA SER A 75 11.75 -4.04 5.86
C SER A 75 11.17 -3.43 7.13
#